data_AF-A0AA38ZJN0-F1
#
_entry.id   AF-A0AA38ZJN0-F1
#
_cell.length_a   1.000
_cell.length_b   1.000
_cell.length_c   1.000
_cell.angle_alpha   90.00
_cell.angle_beta   90.00
_cell.angle_gamma   90.00
#
_symmetry.space_group_name_H-M   'P 1'
#
loop_
_entity.id
_entity.type
_entity.pdbx_description
1 polymer ?
#
loop_
_entity_poly.entity_id
_entity_poly.type
_entity_poly.pdbx_seq_one_letter_code
_entity_poly.pdbx_strand_id
1 'polypeptide(L)'
;MPGLVSGDTGFMDDSEDSFGELSNSSHQRFNILCSGDKDGSICFSIFGIFPIGKINIHKFSVSTLLMDNQVTYRLLNASICKVALSKDLCHLIVTCSGELVEESIESRDRHIFGHGLLGLHSLVLDTSIFWKRKNELHQVAQQASNIEDLTEVIRASLSVMCKQWSDAMHMFHEKFDSLSSLIIDHGLDSSPQEEFLSLLCGARTSPPLHQFLVSSLGEVGLKRVSKAVSNAGKELQLIVLDHLQPAAEIIGFRMGELRGLSRWRTRYKVIGLDERLVDNATEKAGMLLVQVERFMMILSSAVQQFSNFFSWLLKCIKLLMSETSDQLLPFNSELVIIFLRFLYDQDPVRQLLELSEVDHNIEIELETMQKIKELVQLGGFSDSEYLRRTMAKEFQQMESSFKEAFAMPFTTVSEKILCEDLLPMFPCPSSPFNVPMSISYYKDISQDVSTYQTCQHRFIDYIAFKVPDESFSDVANCIGIARGFMHDSSSVKKGYTSLEAVLLSVPDGYHCVDLSLYKESQMVLLLNETTSTSESSGSAHMLVVQVTDLPFVSVPRSTNLNYWKLHELKDSITYLQMENEKARSIPHSAIAPLAVSASRGVACVFAARKRALVYILEEDEDEATDAE
;
A
#
# COMPACT_ATOMS: atom_id res chain seq x y z
N MET A 1 -27.74 -18.91 6.52
CA MET A 1 -28.37 -18.24 7.68
C MET A 1 -27.30 -18.17 8.76
N PRO A 2 -26.64 -17.01 8.90
CA PRO A 2 -27.18 -15.87 9.65
C PRO A 2 -27.26 -14.59 8.80
N GLY A 3 -28.20 -13.71 9.17
CA GLY A 3 -28.46 -12.44 8.50
C GLY A 3 -27.64 -11.28 9.07
N LEU A 4 -27.14 -10.45 8.16
CA LEU A 4 -26.71 -9.09 8.41
C LEU A 4 -27.58 -8.20 7.53
N VAL A 5 -28.44 -7.42 8.18
CA VAL A 5 -29.34 -6.45 7.57
C VAL A 5 -28.51 -5.28 7.08
N SER A 6 -28.53 -5.06 5.76
CA SER A 6 -28.05 -3.83 5.13
C SER A 6 -29.13 -2.76 5.28
N GLY A 7 -28.77 -1.61 5.87
CA GLY A 7 -29.61 -0.42 5.85
C GLY A 7 -29.42 0.36 4.55
N ASP A 8 -30.55 0.73 3.93
CA ASP A 8 -30.76 1.56 2.74
C ASP A 8 -29.73 2.68 2.54
N THR A 9 -29.10 2.87 1.37
CA THR A 9 -29.60 3.33 0.05
C THR A 9 -30.51 4.56 0.07
N GLY A 10 -29.92 5.72 -0.22
CA GLY A 10 -30.61 6.95 -0.60
C GLY A 10 -29.92 7.62 -1.78
N PHE A 11 -30.59 7.53 -2.94
CA PHE A 11 -30.37 8.19 -4.24
C PHE A 11 -29.41 7.53 -5.26
N MET A 12 -30.09 6.76 -6.12
CA MET A 12 -29.68 6.29 -7.45
C MET A 12 -29.53 7.46 -8.43
N ASP A 13 -28.64 7.30 -9.40
CA ASP A 13 -29.07 7.39 -10.80
C ASP A 13 -28.32 6.33 -11.62
N ASP A 14 -29.10 5.61 -12.43
CA ASP A 14 -28.74 4.42 -13.19
C ASP A 14 -28.03 4.78 -14.51
N SER A 15 -27.07 3.96 -14.93
CA SER A 15 -27.06 3.37 -16.29
C SER A 15 -25.90 2.40 -16.49
N GLU A 16 -26.30 1.14 -16.72
CA GLU A 16 -25.67 0.12 -17.57
C GLU A 16 -24.14 -0.13 -17.44
N ASP A 17 -23.79 -1.22 -16.75
CA ASP A 17 -22.97 -2.28 -17.35
C ASP A 17 -22.99 -3.54 -16.47
N SER A 18 -23.61 -4.60 -16.99
CA SER A 18 -23.77 -5.92 -16.36
C SER A 18 -22.49 -6.76 -16.41
N PHE A 19 -21.38 -6.22 -15.90
CA PHE A 19 -20.13 -6.95 -15.62
C PHE A 19 -19.68 -6.88 -14.14
N GLY A 20 -20.53 -6.32 -13.26
CA GLY A 20 -20.18 -5.96 -11.88
C GLY A 20 -20.04 -7.11 -10.86
N GLU A 21 -20.31 -8.36 -11.22
CA GLU A 21 -20.33 -9.47 -10.24
C GLU A 21 -18.97 -10.14 -9.97
N LEU A 22 -17.89 -9.76 -10.67
CA LEU A 22 -16.53 -10.29 -10.43
C LEU A 22 -15.57 -9.30 -9.77
N SER A 23 -16.02 -8.09 -9.43
CA SER A 23 -15.18 -7.09 -8.76
C SER A 23 -15.37 -7.13 -7.25
N ASN A 24 -14.29 -7.35 -6.50
CA ASN A 24 -14.22 -7.12 -5.05
C ASN A 24 -14.98 -5.84 -4.68
N SER A 25 -16.01 -5.96 -3.83
CA SER A 25 -16.93 -4.87 -3.46
C SER A 25 -16.25 -3.64 -2.86
N SER A 26 -15.01 -3.77 -2.37
CA SER A 26 -14.18 -2.68 -1.86
C SER A 26 -13.71 -1.66 -2.91
N HIS A 27 -13.75 -2.02 -4.21
CA HIS A 27 -13.18 -1.20 -5.28
C HIS A 27 -14.22 -0.39 -6.08
N GLN A 28 -15.49 -0.36 -5.68
CA GLN A 28 -16.52 0.36 -6.45
C GLN A 28 -16.38 1.89 -6.41
N ARG A 29 -15.67 2.45 -5.41
CA ARG A 29 -15.43 3.91 -5.28
C ARG A 29 -13.94 4.22 -5.35
N PHE A 30 -13.58 5.11 -6.28
CA PHE A 30 -12.21 5.62 -6.42
C PHE A 30 -11.86 6.53 -5.23
N ASN A 31 -11.04 6.02 -4.32
CA ASN A 31 -10.60 6.71 -3.11
C ASN A 31 -9.07 6.80 -3.10
N ILE A 32 -8.54 7.87 -2.51
CA ILE A 32 -7.09 8.08 -2.37
C ILE A 32 -6.80 8.33 -0.89
N LEU A 33 -5.86 7.55 -0.35
CA LEU A 33 -5.25 7.79 0.94
C LEU A 33 -4.03 8.70 0.74
N CYS A 34 -4.04 9.85 1.42
CA CYS A 34 -2.89 10.74 1.50
C CYS A 34 -2.26 10.63 2.89
N SER A 35 -0.96 10.39 2.96
CA SER A 35 -0.20 10.39 4.21
C SER A 35 0.98 11.35 4.10
N GLY A 36 1.26 12.09 5.17
CA GLY A 36 2.38 13.02 5.27
C GLY A 36 3.26 12.67 6.47
N ASP A 37 4.57 12.85 6.33
CA ASP A 37 5.53 12.63 7.41
C ASP A 37 6.25 13.92 7.86
N LYS A 38 7.01 13.78 8.95
CA LYS A 38 7.83 14.86 9.51
C LYS A 38 9.00 15.30 8.62
N ASP A 39 9.37 14.47 7.64
CA ASP A 39 10.48 14.70 6.71
C ASP A 39 9.98 15.38 5.40
N GLY A 40 8.76 15.93 5.45
CA GLY A 40 8.16 16.69 4.36
C GLY A 40 7.68 15.82 3.19
N SER A 41 7.63 14.50 3.32
CA SER A 41 7.16 13.61 2.25
C SER A 41 5.66 13.38 2.35
N ILE A 42 4.98 13.41 1.21
CA ILE A 42 3.56 13.05 1.07
C ILE A 42 3.45 11.88 0.11
N CYS A 43 2.79 10.82 0.54
CA CYS A 43 2.52 9.62 -0.25
C CYS A 43 1.02 9.55 -0.59
N PHE A 44 0.74 9.08 -1.81
CA PHE A 44 -0.60 8.87 -2.33
C PHE A 44 -0.80 7.39 -2.64
N SER A 45 -1.85 6.80 -2.08
CA SER A 45 -2.22 5.40 -2.35
C SER A 45 -3.69 5.30 -2.77
N ILE A 46 -3.94 4.74 -3.96
CA ILE A 46 -5.30 4.45 -4.44
C ILE A 46 -5.83 3.25 -3.65
N PHE A 47 -7.08 3.34 -3.18
CA PHE A 47 -7.74 2.37 -2.29
C PHE A 47 -7.01 2.14 -0.95
N GLY A 48 -6.00 2.95 -0.63
CA GLY A 48 -5.12 2.74 0.52
C GLY A 48 -4.11 1.59 0.35
N ILE A 49 -4.05 0.97 -0.83
CA ILE A 49 -3.22 -0.21 -1.10
C ILE A 49 -2.18 0.14 -2.17
N PHE A 50 -2.61 0.58 -3.35
CA PHE A 50 -1.70 0.80 -4.48
C PHE A 50 -1.01 2.17 -4.43
N PRO A 51 0.31 2.24 -4.20
CA PRO A 51 1.03 3.51 -4.19
C PRO A 51 1.09 4.12 -5.59
N ILE A 52 0.56 5.33 -5.76
CA ILE A 52 0.50 6.01 -7.07
C ILE A 52 1.39 7.25 -7.15
N GLY A 53 1.90 7.76 -6.04
CA GLY A 53 2.84 8.88 -6.09
C GLY A 53 3.43 9.26 -4.76
N LYS A 54 4.56 9.96 -4.82
CA LYS A 54 5.24 10.56 -3.68
C LYS A 54 5.84 11.90 -4.05
N ILE A 55 5.53 12.91 -3.26
CA ILE A 55 6.12 14.24 -3.36
C ILE A 55 6.89 14.55 -2.09
N ASN A 56 7.78 15.53 -2.16
CA ASN A 56 8.47 16.05 -0.99
C ASN A 56 8.44 17.58 -1.04
N ILE A 57 7.90 18.21 0.00
CA ILE A 57 7.65 19.66 0.02
C ILE A 57 8.93 20.48 -0.02
N HIS A 58 10.08 19.92 0.40
CA HIS A 58 11.37 20.59 0.29
C HIS A 58 11.87 20.71 -1.16
N LYS A 59 11.26 20.00 -2.10
CA LYS A 59 11.58 20.10 -3.53
C LYS A 59 10.77 21.17 -4.24
N PHE A 60 9.71 21.69 -3.62
CA PHE A 60 8.91 22.74 -4.22
C PHE A 60 9.60 24.09 -4.07
N SER A 61 9.46 24.89 -5.12
CA SER A 61 9.94 26.26 -5.19
C SER A 61 8.81 27.13 -5.74
N VAL A 62 8.39 28.13 -4.98
CA VAL A 62 7.32 29.05 -5.42
C VAL A 62 7.99 30.31 -5.94
N SER A 63 7.75 30.64 -7.21
CA SER A 63 8.26 31.86 -7.80
C SER A 63 7.22 32.96 -7.73
N THR A 64 7.64 34.15 -7.32
CA THR A 64 6.78 35.32 -7.27
C THR A 64 7.47 36.51 -7.93
N LEU A 65 6.69 37.32 -8.65
CA LEU A 65 7.20 38.51 -9.34
C LEU A 65 7.20 39.69 -8.36
N LEU A 66 8.39 40.12 -7.96
CA LEU A 66 8.59 41.26 -7.08
C LEU A 66 9.38 42.34 -7.82
N MET A 67 8.75 43.50 -8.09
CA MET A 67 9.42 44.66 -8.70
C MET A 67 10.23 44.31 -9.96
N ASP A 68 9.63 43.55 -10.90
CA ASP A 68 10.22 43.04 -12.15
C ASP A 68 11.35 41.99 -12.03
N ASN A 69 11.72 41.57 -10.81
CA ASN A 69 12.62 40.43 -10.59
C ASN A 69 11.84 39.18 -10.13
N GLN A 70 12.20 38.02 -10.68
CA GLN A 70 11.66 36.73 -10.24
C GLN A 70 12.39 36.28 -8.98
N VAL A 71 11.66 36.25 -7.88
CA VAL A 71 12.15 35.76 -6.59
C VAL A 71 11.61 34.37 -6.36
N THR A 72 12.44 33.45 -5.89
CA THR A 72 12.04 32.06 -5.64
C THR A 72 12.11 31.76 -4.15
N TYR A 73 11.03 31.19 -3.60
CA TYR A 73 10.95 30.81 -2.20
C TYR A 73 10.99 29.31 -2.04
N ARG A 74 11.68 28.84 -0.99
CA ARG A 74 11.80 27.43 -0.67
C ARG A 74 11.59 27.18 0.83
N LEU A 75 10.92 26.07 1.13
CA LEU A 75 10.73 25.59 2.50
C LEU A 75 11.85 24.65 2.94
N LEU A 76 12.59 25.06 3.95
CA LEU A 76 13.64 24.28 4.61
C LEU A 76 13.15 23.73 5.96
N ASN A 77 13.61 22.53 6.33
CA ASN A 77 13.31 21.89 7.61
C ASN A 77 11.80 21.84 7.96
N ALA A 78 10.97 21.74 6.92
CA ALA A 78 9.52 21.73 7.02
C ALA A 78 8.95 20.36 7.44
N SER A 79 8.26 20.31 8.58
CA SER A 79 7.50 19.15 9.04
C SER A 79 6.03 19.32 8.71
N ILE A 80 5.39 18.29 8.14
CA ILE A 80 3.96 18.33 7.82
C ILE A 80 3.14 18.23 9.11
N CYS A 81 2.19 19.15 9.27
CA CYS A 81 1.26 19.19 10.39
C CYS A 81 -0.11 18.63 9.99
N LYS A 82 -0.61 19.00 8.80
CA LYS A 82 -1.93 18.59 8.30
C LYS A 82 -1.92 18.48 6.77
N VAL A 83 -2.67 17.51 6.25
CA VAL A 83 -2.93 17.32 4.82
C VAL A 83 -4.42 17.10 4.63
N ALA A 84 -5.02 17.75 3.63
CA ALA A 84 -6.42 17.58 3.30
C ALA A 84 -6.63 17.58 1.79
N LEU A 85 -7.12 16.46 1.23
CA LEU A 85 -7.43 16.33 -0.19
C LEU A 85 -8.86 16.81 -0.46
N SER A 86 -9.03 17.59 -1.52
CA SER A 86 -10.34 18.10 -1.93
C SER A 86 -11.28 16.98 -2.38
N LYS A 87 -12.60 17.22 -2.27
CA LYS A 87 -13.63 16.23 -2.66
C LYS A 87 -13.66 15.95 -4.18
N ASP A 88 -13.24 16.92 -4.98
CA ASP A 88 -13.07 16.77 -6.43
C ASP A 88 -11.70 16.16 -6.79
N LEU A 89 -10.84 15.87 -5.80
CA LEU A 89 -9.47 15.35 -5.96
C LEU A 89 -8.53 16.27 -6.74
N CYS A 90 -8.94 17.51 -7.03
CA CYS A 90 -8.14 18.42 -7.84
C CYS A 90 -7.09 19.20 -7.06
N HIS A 91 -7.24 19.33 -5.74
CA HIS A 91 -6.35 20.14 -4.94
C HIS A 91 -6.03 19.47 -3.60
N LEU A 92 -4.82 19.67 -3.12
CA LEU A 92 -4.36 19.22 -1.82
C LEU A 92 -3.83 20.40 -1.03
N ILE A 93 -4.42 20.67 0.13
CA ILE A 93 -3.90 21.66 1.07
C ILE A 93 -2.98 20.96 2.05
N VAL A 94 -1.77 21.50 2.18
CA VAL A 94 -0.72 20.99 3.08
C VAL A 94 -0.31 22.11 4.02
N THR A 95 -0.46 21.89 5.32
CA THR A 95 0.03 22.80 6.35
C THR A 95 1.28 22.23 6.98
N CYS A 96 2.37 22.99 7.03
CA CYS A 96 3.66 22.56 7.55
C CYS A 96 4.33 23.65 8.40
N SER A 97 5.14 23.24 9.37
CA SER A 97 6.00 24.11 10.18
C SER A 97 7.42 24.05 9.66
N GLY A 98 8.04 25.20 9.36
CA GLY A 98 9.38 25.24 8.75
C GLY A 98 9.88 26.65 8.49
N GLU A 99 11.06 26.76 7.89
CA GLU A 99 11.69 28.04 7.55
C GLU A 99 11.49 28.33 6.05
N LEU A 100 10.83 29.44 5.74
CA LEU A 100 10.69 29.92 4.36
C LEU A 100 11.86 30.84 4.02
N VAL A 101 12.67 30.44 3.04
CA VAL A 101 13.88 31.16 2.63
C VAL A 101 13.73 31.67 1.20
N GLU A 102 14.21 32.89 0.99
CA GLU A 102 14.32 33.53 -0.32
C GLU A 102 15.62 33.08 -1.03
N GLU A 103 15.51 32.46 -2.20
CA GLU A 103 16.63 32.12 -3.09
C GLU A 103 16.73 33.19 -4.19
N SER A 104 17.86 33.92 -4.25
CA SER A 104 18.17 34.85 -5.34
C SER A 104 19.02 34.18 -6.42
N ILE A 105 18.71 34.48 -7.69
CA ILE A 105 19.29 33.82 -8.88
C ILE A 105 20.71 34.35 -9.22
N GLU A 106 21.16 35.47 -8.62
CA GLU A 106 22.30 36.25 -9.12
C GLU A 106 23.70 35.91 -8.57
N SER A 107 23.89 34.90 -7.72
CA SER A 107 25.24 34.48 -7.34
C SER A 107 25.48 32.98 -7.56
N ARG A 108 26.53 32.66 -8.32
CA ARG A 108 27.08 31.29 -8.47
C ARG A 108 27.56 30.67 -7.15
N ASP A 109 27.50 31.42 -6.05
CA ASP A 109 27.55 30.95 -4.68
C ASP A 109 26.15 31.07 -4.07
N ARG A 110 25.61 29.97 -3.53
CA ARG A 110 24.32 29.92 -2.82
C ARG A 110 24.40 30.72 -1.51
N HIS A 111 24.45 32.04 -1.59
CA HIS A 111 24.40 32.89 -0.41
C HIS A 111 22.94 33.20 -0.08
N ILE A 112 22.48 32.60 1.01
CA ILE A 112 21.20 32.86 1.67
C ILE A 112 21.24 34.31 2.19
N PHE A 113 20.48 35.21 1.56
CA PHE A 113 20.30 36.57 2.05
C PHE A 113 18.96 36.64 2.81
N GLY A 114 19.02 36.92 4.12
CA GLY A 114 17.83 37.16 4.96
C GLY A 114 17.64 36.14 6.08
N HIS A 115 17.07 36.58 7.22
CA HIS A 115 16.52 35.69 8.22
C HIS A 115 15.27 35.04 7.61
N GLY A 116 15.24 33.72 7.44
CA GLY A 116 14.08 33.02 6.91
C GLY A 116 12.86 33.18 7.81
N LEU A 117 11.66 33.11 7.22
CA LEU A 117 10.42 33.14 7.99
C LEU A 117 10.16 31.76 8.60
N LEU A 118 10.67 31.56 9.82
CA LEU A 118 10.36 30.39 10.63
C LEU A 118 8.93 30.49 11.17
N GLY A 119 8.07 29.58 10.75
CA GLY A 119 6.68 29.58 11.18
C GLY A 119 5.83 28.50 10.55
N LEU A 120 4.53 28.70 10.61
CA LEU A 120 3.55 27.84 9.98
C LEU A 120 3.21 28.38 8.57
N HIS A 121 3.27 27.50 7.59
CA HIS A 121 3.01 27.79 6.18
C HIS A 121 1.97 26.82 5.63
N SER A 122 1.09 27.29 4.74
CA SER A 122 0.14 26.45 4.00
C SER A 122 0.47 26.45 2.52
N LEU A 123 0.43 25.29 1.87
CA LEU A 123 0.62 25.12 0.44
C LEU A 123 -0.66 24.59 -0.21
N VAL A 124 -0.95 25.04 -1.44
CA VAL A 124 -1.91 24.40 -2.34
C VAL A 124 -1.13 23.64 -3.40
N LEU A 125 -1.46 22.36 -3.59
CA LEU A 125 -0.89 21.52 -4.62
C LEU A 125 -1.97 21.13 -5.65
N ASP A 126 -1.64 21.22 -6.95
CA ASP A 126 -2.46 20.71 -8.04
C ASP A 126 -2.42 19.18 -8.05
N THR A 127 -3.53 18.55 -7.70
CA THR A 127 -3.71 17.10 -7.79
C THR A 127 -4.75 16.70 -8.85
N SER A 128 -5.10 17.61 -9.76
CA SER A 128 -6.12 17.43 -10.80
C SER A 128 -5.88 16.23 -11.73
N ILE A 129 -4.66 15.68 -11.76
CA ILE A 129 -4.36 14.41 -12.41
C ILE A 129 -5.27 13.27 -11.90
N PHE A 130 -5.59 13.23 -10.60
CA PHE A 130 -6.45 12.21 -10.01
C PHE A 130 -7.88 12.26 -10.52
N TRP A 131 -8.42 13.47 -10.73
CA TRP A 131 -9.75 13.65 -11.28
C TRP A 131 -9.77 13.45 -12.80
N LYS A 132 -8.87 14.14 -13.53
CA LYS A 132 -8.81 14.13 -15.00
C LYS A 132 -8.53 12.73 -15.56
N ARG A 133 -7.81 11.89 -14.81
CA ARG A 133 -7.47 10.51 -15.20
C ARG A 133 -8.03 9.46 -14.22
N LYS A 134 -9.14 9.79 -13.54
CA LYS A 134 -9.79 8.93 -12.55
C LYS A 134 -10.01 7.51 -13.08
N ASN A 135 -10.57 7.37 -14.27
CA ASN A 135 -10.93 6.06 -14.84
C ASN A 135 -9.68 5.24 -15.19
N GLU A 136 -8.67 5.87 -15.78
CA GLU A 136 -7.41 5.21 -16.13
C GLU A 136 -6.65 4.77 -14.87
N LEU A 137 -6.53 5.65 -13.88
CA LEU A 137 -5.88 5.37 -12.60
C LEU A 137 -6.62 4.29 -11.81
N HIS A 138 -7.96 4.32 -11.82
CA HIS A 138 -8.79 3.31 -11.18
C HIS A 138 -8.51 1.92 -11.75
N GLN A 139 -8.54 1.78 -13.08
CA GLN A 139 -8.30 0.50 -13.74
C GLN A 139 -6.89 -0.01 -13.48
N VAL A 140 -5.86 0.84 -13.61
CA VAL A 140 -4.47 0.43 -13.34
C VAL A 140 -4.29 0.00 -11.89
N ALA A 141 -4.79 0.78 -10.94
CA ALA A 141 -4.69 0.45 -9.52
C ALA A 141 -5.42 -0.85 -9.17
N GLN A 142 -6.62 -1.06 -9.72
CA GLN A 142 -7.38 -2.29 -9.49
C GLN A 142 -6.62 -3.53 -9.98
N GLN A 143 -6.06 -3.49 -11.19
CA GLN A 143 -5.30 -4.62 -11.70
C GLN A 143 -3.98 -4.82 -10.96
N ALA A 144 -3.26 -3.74 -10.66
CA ALA A 144 -1.99 -3.81 -9.96
C ALA A 144 -2.15 -4.36 -8.53
N SER A 145 -3.18 -3.93 -7.78
CA SER A 145 -3.46 -4.48 -6.45
C SER A 145 -3.79 -5.97 -6.50
N ASN A 146 -4.64 -6.40 -7.44
CA ASN A 146 -4.94 -7.83 -7.61
C ASN A 146 -3.67 -8.64 -7.95
N ILE A 147 -2.79 -8.10 -8.80
CA ILE A 147 -1.52 -8.75 -9.14
C ILE A 147 -0.60 -8.85 -7.93
N GLU A 148 -0.52 -7.82 -7.10
CA GLU A 148 0.30 -7.80 -5.88
C GLU A 148 -0.17 -8.87 -4.88
N ASP A 149 -1.47 -8.97 -4.63
CA ASP A 149 -2.06 -9.99 -3.76
C ASP A 149 -1.77 -11.42 -4.27
N LEU A 150 -1.96 -11.66 -5.57
CA LEU A 150 -1.69 -12.97 -6.18
C LEU A 150 -0.19 -13.29 -6.21
N THR A 151 0.67 -12.28 -6.33
CA THR A 151 2.12 -12.46 -6.26
C THR A 151 2.52 -12.95 -4.86
N GLU A 152 1.88 -12.46 -3.80
CA GLU A 152 2.08 -12.99 -2.44
C GLU A 152 1.60 -14.44 -2.32
N VAL A 153 0.48 -14.82 -2.94
CA VAL A 153 0.02 -16.22 -3.00
C VAL A 153 1.07 -17.13 -3.64
N ILE A 154 1.68 -16.71 -4.75
CA ILE A 154 2.75 -17.46 -5.42
C ILE A 154 3.97 -17.60 -4.49
N ARG A 155 4.40 -16.50 -3.87
CA ARG A 155 5.56 -16.49 -2.95
C ARG A 155 5.35 -17.42 -1.76
N ALA A 156 4.17 -17.37 -1.14
CA ALA A 156 3.81 -18.24 -0.04
C ALA A 156 3.76 -19.71 -0.48
N SER A 157 3.19 -19.99 -1.66
CA SER A 157 3.12 -21.33 -2.23
C SER A 157 4.52 -21.93 -2.44
N LEU A 158 5.43 -21.19 -3.08
CA LEU A 158 6.82 -21.62 -3.29
C LEU A 158 7.54 -21.93 -1.97
N SER A 159 7.38 -21.06 -0.96
CA SER A 159 7.98 -21.23 0.36
C SER A 159 7.48 -22.49 1.07
N VAL A 160 6.15 -22.70 1.08
CA VAL A 160 5.54 -23.88 1.70
C VAL A 160 5.96 -25.16 0.97
N MET A 161 5.93 -25.17 -0.36
CA MET A 161 6.34 -26.32 -1.17
C MET A 161 7.81 -26.68 -0.93
N CYS A 162 8.71 -25.69 -0.94
CA CYS A 162 10.13 -25.89 -0.70
C CYS A 162 10.37 -26.53 0.68
N LYS A 163 9.68 -26.04 1.72
CA LYS A 163 9.78 -26.59 3.07
C LYS A 163 9.27 -28.02 3.15
N GLN A 164 8.05 -28.29 2.66
CA GLN A 164 7.44 -29.63 2.73
C GLN A 164 8.28 -30.69 2.00
N TRP A 165 8.81 -30.34 0.83
CA TRP A 165 9.69 -31.25 0.09
C TRP A 165 11.03 -31.47 0.80
N SER A 166 11.65 -30.41 1.32
CA SER A 166 12.92 -30.49 2.04
C SER A 166 12.80 -31.36 3.30
N ASP A 167 11.71 -31.23 4.07
CA ASP A 167 11.45 -32.04 5.26
C ASP A 167 11.32 -33.54 4.89
N ALA A 168 10.67 -33.86 3.76
CA ALA A 168 10.55 -35.24 3.27
C ALA A 168 11.87 -35.82 2.76
N MET A 169 12.65 -35.03 2.00
CA MET A 169 13.96 -35.44 1.50
C MET A 169 14.99 -35.57 2.62
N HIS A 170 14.94 -34.73 3.65
CA HIS A 170 15.76 -34.89 4.84
C HIS A 170 15.50 -36.25 5.50
N MET A 171 14.24 -36.68 5.62
CA MET A 171 13.91 -38.01 6.14
C MET A 171 14.44 -39.15 5.26
N PHE A 172 14.44 -38.96 3.94
CA PHE A 172 15.04 -39.90 3.00
C PHE A 172 16.55 -40.01 3.23
N HIS A 173 17.28 -38.89 3.18
CA HIS A 173 18.73 -38.86 3.37
C HIS A 173 19.15 -39.37 4.75
N GLU A 174 18.47 -38.98 5.84
CA GLU A 174 18.76 -39.47 7.19
C GLU A 174 18.75 -41.00 7.29
N LYS A 175 17.88 -41.67 6.51
CA LYS A 175 17.85 -43.14 6.47
C LYS A 175 18.84 -43.71 5.46
N PHE A 176 18.87 -43.19 4.24
CA PHE A 176 19.66 -43.78 3.16
C PHE A 176 21.16 -43.49 3.25
N ASP A 177 21.58 -42.36 3.83
CA ASP A 177 22.99 -41.99 3.98
C ASP A 177 23.72 -42.92 4.97
N SER A 178 22.98 -43.59 5.86
CA SER A 178 23.54 -44.62 6.75
C SER A 178 24.12 -45.82 5.98
N LEU A 179 23.67 -46.07 4.75
CA LEU A 179 24.23 -47.12 3.89
C LEU A 179 25.68 -46.79 3.51
N SER A 180 25.98 -45.53 3.19
CA SER A 180 27.34 -45.09 2.86
C SER A 180 28.31 -45.38 4.02
N SER A 181 27.91 -45.09 5.27
CA SER A 181 28.74 -45.45 6.43
C SER A 181 28.93 -46.96 6.59
N LEU A 182 27.88 -47.75 6.36
CA LEU A 182 27.97 -49.21 6.48
C LEU A 182 28.89 -49.83 5.43
N ILE A 183 28.89 -49.30 4.20
CA ILE A 183 29.78 -49.76 3.11
C ILE A 183 31.24 -49.52 3.50
N ILE A 184 31.56 -48.33 4.02
CA ILE A 184 32.90 -47.96 4.47
C ILE A 184 33.34 -48.86 5.65
N ASP A 185 32.46 -49.09 6.63
CA ASP A 185 32.74 -49.94 7.79
C ASP A 185 33.03 -51.40 7.41
N HIS A 186 32.48 -51.87 6.28
CA HIS A 186 32.74 -53.21 5.73
C HIS A 186 33.95 -53.25 4.78
N GLY A 187 34.65 -52.13 4.59
CA GLY A 187 35.86 -52.04 3.76
C GLY A 187 35.61 -52.19 2.27
N LEU A 188 34.41 -51.80 1.79
CA LEU A 188 34.09 -51.76 0.36
C LEU A 188 34.30 -50.34 -0.19
N ASP A 189 34.75 -50.24 -1.44
CA ASP A 189 34.96 -48.98 -2.16
C ASP A 189 33.79 -48.64 -3.12
N SER A 190 32.66 -49.33 -3.01
CA SER A 190 31.48 -49.15 -3.86
C SER A 190 30.59 -48.00 -3.41
N SER A 191 29.80 -47.42 -4.32
CA SER A 191 28.77 -46.43 -3.95
C SER A 191 27.45 -47.13 -3.56
N PRO A 192 26.57 -46.48 -2.77
CA PRO A 192 25.23 -46.98 -2.50
C PRO A 192 24.45 -47.34 -3.77
N GLN A 193 24.58 -46.55 -4.84
CA GLN A 193 23.94 -46.81 -6.13
C GLN A 193 24.50 -48.06 -6.81
N GLU A 194 25.81 -48.28 -6.77
CA GLU A 194 26.44 -49.48 -7.34
C GLU A 194 26.00 -50.75 -6.62
N GLU A 195 25.87 -50.69 -5.29
CA GLU A 195 25.34 -51.78 -4.47
C GLU A 195 23.86 -52.06 -4.79
N PHE A 196 23.03 -51.02 -4.93
CA PHE A 196 21.63 -51.19 -5.35
C PHE A 196 21.48 -51.69 -6.79
N LEU A 197 22.33 -51.26 -7.71
CA LEU A 197 22.35 -51.77 -9.08
C LEU A 197 22.76 -53.24 -9.13
N SER A 198 23.76 -53.63 -8.32
CA SER A 198 24.19 -55.03 -8.19
C SER A 198 23.04 -55.91 -7.67
N LEU A 199 22.30 -55.43 -6.66
CA LEU A 199 21.09 -56.08 -6.16
C LEU A 199 20.02 -56.23 -7.24
N LEU A 200 19.75 -55.18 -8.02
CA LEU A 200 18.76 -55.18 -9.09
C LEU A 200 19.11 -56.20 -10.19
N CYS A 201 20.39 -56.34 -10.53
CA CYS A 201 20.91 -57.30 -11.51
C CYS A 201 20.97 -58.75 -10.99
N GLY A 202 20.52 -59.01 -9.77
CA GLY A 202 20.46 -60.36 -9.20
C GLY A 202 21.78 -60.87 -8.62
N ALA A 203 22.73 -59.97 -8.31
CA ALA A 203 23.92 -60.35 -7.55
C ALA A 203 23.54 -60.74 -6.12
N ARG A 204 24.43 -61.50 -5.45
CA ARG A 204 24.27 -61.76 -4.00
C ARG A 204 24.31 -60.44 -3.26
N THR A 205 23.41 -60.28 -2.30
CA THR A 205 23.38 -59.10 -1.42
C THR A 205 24.69 -59.01 -0.66
N SER A 206 25.36 -57.86 -0.75
CA SER A 206 26.57 -57.61 0.03
C SER A 206 26.23 -57.56 1.52
N PRO A 207 27.17 -57.92 2.42
CA PRO A 207 26.96 -57.81 3.87
C PRO A 207 26.45 -56.43 4.35
N PRO A 208 27.00 -55.29 3.90
CA PRO A 208 26.50 -53.97 4.32
C PRO A 208 25.09 -53.69 3.82
N LEU A 209 24.77 -54.05 2.56
CA LEU A 209 23.44 -53.85 2.01
C LEU A 209 22.40 -54.75 2.70
N HIS A 210 22.76 -55.99 3.04
CA HIS A 210 21.90 -56.88 3.80
C HIS A 210 21.62 -56.33 5.21
N GLN A 211 22.65 -55.88 5.93
CA GLN A 211 22.49 -55.24 7.24
C GLN A 211 21.62 -53.99 7.15
N PHE A 212 21.82 -53.16 6.13
CA PHE A 212 21.02 -51.97 5.90
C PHE A 212 19.54 -52.31 5.68
N LEU A 213 19.23 -53.21 4.74
CA LEU A 213 17.86 -53.54 4.36
C LEU A 213 17.07 -54.23 5.49
N VAL A 214 17.72 -55.11 6.24
CA VAL A 214 17.06 -55.91 7.29
C VAL A 214 17.07 -55.22 8.64
N SER A 215 18.19 -54.61 9.04
CA SER A 215 18.39 -54.12 10.41
C SER A 215 18.27 -52.61 10.56
N SER A 216 18.84 -51.82 9.64
CA SER A 216 18.86 -50.35 9.77
C SER A 216 17.59 -49.68 9.22
N LEU A 217 17.19 -50.03 8.00
CA LEU A 217 15.99 -49.51 7.33
C LEU A 217 14.75 -50.31 7.73
N GLY A 218 14.76 -51.61 7.46
CA GLY A 218 13.65 -52.53 7.70
C GLY A 218 12.36 -52.15 6.95
N GLU A 219 11.33 -53.00 7.05
CA GLU A 219 10.04 -52.74 6.41
C GLU A 219 9.36 -51.47 6.97
N VAL A 220 9.44 -51.28 8.29
CA VAL A 220 8.78 -50.15 8.98
C VAL A 220 9.44 -48.81 8.61
N GLY A 221 10.77 -48.76 8.54
CA GLY A 221 11.50 -47.55 8.14
C GLY A 221 11.25 -47.22 6.67
N LEU A 222 11.30 -48.22 5.79
CA LEU A 222 10.98 -48.04 4.37
C LEU A 222 9.56 -47.50 4.15
N LYS A 223 8.54 -48.10 4.79
CA LYS A 223 7.16 -47.62 4.68
C LYS A 223 6.98 -46.20 5.22
N ARG A 224 7.71 -45.84 6.28
CA ARG A 224 7.66 -44.48 6.85
C ARG A 224 8.22 -43.45 5.87
N VAL A 225 9.41 -43.68 5.32
CA VAL A 225 10.03 -42.78 4.33
C VAL A 225 9.18 -42.71 3.06
N SER A 226 8.74 -43.86 2.55
CA SER A 226 7.87 -43.93 1.37
C SER A 226 6.58 -43.11 1.55
N LYS A 227 5.94 -43.22 2.71
CA LYS A 227 4.74 -42.43 3.03
C LYS A 227 5.05 -40.94 3.14
N ALA A 228 6.19 -40.56 3.75
CA ALA A 228 6.59 -39.16 3.88
C ALA A 228 6.79 -38.49 2.51
N VAL A 229 7.58 -39.13 1.62
CA VAL A 229 7.83 -38.62 0.26
C VAL A 229 6.57 -38.61 -0.59
N SER A 230 5.75 -39.66 -0.55
CA SER A 230 4.49 -39.71 -1.30
C SER A 230 3.48 -38.67 -0.83
N ASN A 231 3.38 -38.44 0.48
CA ASN A 231 2.50 -37.41 1.03
C ASN A 231 2.99 -36.01 0.64
N ALA A 232 4.29 -35.71 0.80
CA ALA A 232 4.85 -34.43 0.37
C ALA A 232 4.60 -34.18 -1.13
N GLY A 233 4.82 -35.18 -1.98
CA GLY A 233 4.52 -35.08 -3.41
C GLY A 233 3.06 -34.74 -3.72
N LYS A 234 2.10 -35.36 -3.02
CA LYS A 234 0.66 -35.07 -3.17
C LYS A 234 0.30 -33.67 -2.67
N GLU A 235 0.80 -33.27 -1.52
CA GLU A 235 0.57 -31.93 -0.98
C GLU A 235 1.14 -30.86 -1.92
N LEU A 236 2.34 -31.07 -2.47
CA LEU A 236 2.91 -30.17 -3.47
C LEU A 236 2.03 -30.08 -4.73
N GLN A 237 1.54 -31.21 -5.24
CA GLN A 237 0.62 -31.21 -6.39
C GLN A 237 -0.67 -30.42 -6.09
N LEU A 238 -1.24 -30.57 -4.90
CA LEU A 238 -2.42 -29.82 -4.47
C LEU A 238 -2.13 -28.32 -4.37
N ILE A 239 -1.02 -27.93 -3.74
CA ILE A 239 -0.63 -26.51 -3.66
C ILE A 239 -0.49 -25.90 -5.06
N VAL A 240 0.08 -26.66 -6.02
CA VAL A 240 0.20 -26.15 -7.38
C VAL A 240 -1.16 -25.96 -8.03
N LEU A 241 -2.02 -26.98 -8.01
CA LEU A 241 -3.30 -26.98 -8.69
C LEU A 241 -4.31 -26.01 -8.06
N ASP A 242 -4.32 -25.89 -6.73
CA ASP A 242 -5.32 -25.10 -6.00
C ASP A 242 -4.88 -23.65 -5.76
N HIS A 243 -3.57 -23.35 -5.79
CA HIS A 243 -3.04 -22.04 -5.43
C HIS A 243 -2.07 -21.44 -6.46
N LEU A 244 -0.97 -22.13 -6.78
CA LEU A 244 0.10 -21.57 -7.60
C LEU A 244 -0.34 -21.31 -9.05
N GLN A 245 -0.91 -22.32 -9.70
CA GLN A 245 -1.33 -22.27 -11.10
C GLN A 245 -2.49 -21.29 -11.31
N PRO A 246 -3.59 -21.34 -10.52
CA PRO A 246 -4.65 -20.35 -10.64
C PRO A 246 -4.14 -18.92 -10.44
N ALA A 247 -3.24 -18.69 -9.48
CA ALA A 247 -2.68 -17.36 -9.25
C ALA A 247 -1.85 -16.88 -10.45
N ALA A 248 -0.99 -17.74 -11.00
CA ALA A 248 -0.18 -17.41 -12.17
C ALA A 248 -1.04 -17.13 -13.42
N GLU A 249 -2.13 -17.88 -13.62
CA GLU A 249 -3.06 -17.71 -14.75
C GLU A 249 -3.81 -16.39 -14.64
N ILE A 250 -4.32 -16.06 -13.45
CA ILE A 250 -5.04 -14.81 -13.20
C ILE A 250 -4.07 -13.62 -13.35
N ILE A 251 -2.82 -13.71 -12.87
CA ILE A 251 -1.79 -12.69 -13.10
C ILE A 251 -1.56 -12.51 -14.60
N GLY A 252 -1.39 -13.60 -15.35
CA GLY A 252 -1.23 -13.55 -16.81
C GLY A 252 -2.39 -12.85 -17.51
N PHE A 253 -3.64 -13.13 -17.07
CA PHE A 253 -4.84 -12.47 -17.56
C PHE A 253 -4.83 -10.95 -17.25
N ARG A 254 -4.57 -10.55 -16.00
CA ARG A 254 -4.54 -9.12 -15.60
C ARG A 254 -3.41 -8.35 -16.28
N MET A 255 -2.25 -8.96 -16.45
CA MET A 255 -1.16 -8.37 -17.23
C MET A 255 -1.52 -8.22 -18.71
N GLY A 256 -2.26 -9.18 -19.27
CA GLY A 256 -2.84 -9.06 -20.61
C GLY A 256 -3.81 -7.88 -20.75
N GLU A 257 -4.65 -7.63 -19.75
CA GLU A 257 -5.53 -6.45 -19.71
C GLU A 257 -4.71 -5.15 -19.67
N LEU A 258 -3.74 -5.05 -18.75
CA LEU A 258 -2.84 -3.90 -18.65
C LEU A 258 -2.07 -3.64 -19.94
N ARG A 259 -1.66 -4.71 -20.64
CA ARG A 259 -1.04 -4.63 -21.96
C ARG A 259 -1.99 -4.06 -23.03
N GLY A 260 -3.27 -4.42 -22.97
CA GLY A 260 -4.30 -3.82 -23.81
C GLY A 260 -4.45 -2.32 -23.54
N LEU A 261 -4.45 -1.92 -22.27
CA LEU A 261 -4.55 -0.52 -21.85
C LEU A 261 -3.31 0.30 -22.25
N SER A 262 -2.10 -0.24 -22.09
CA SER A 262 -0.85 0.46 -22.41
C SER A 262 -0.72 0.81 -23.90
N ARG A 263 -1.32 0.01 -24.79
CA ARG A 263 -1.40 0.29 -26.23
C ARG A 263 -2.28 1.50 -26.56
N TRP A 264 -3.22 1.86 -25.68
CA TRP A 264 -4.02 3.09 -25.85
C TRP A 264 -3.24 4.32 -25.35
N ARG A 265 -2.18 4.66 -26.10
CA ARG A 265 -1.20 5.70 -25.74
C ARG A 265 -1.81 7.07 -25.45
N THR A 266 -2.91 7.46 -26.12
CA THR A 266 -3.54 8.77 -25.87
C THR A 266 -4.17 8.90 -24.48
N ARG A 267 -4.55 7.78 -23.84
CA ARG A 267 -5.12 7.77 -22.48
C ARG A 267 -4.10 7.40 -21.42
N TYR A 268 -3.37 6.29 -21.62
CA TYR A 268 -2.57 5.68 -20.56
C TYR A 268 -1.11 6.14 -20.51
N LYS A 269 -0.53 6.61 -21.62
CA LYS A 269 0.82 7.19 -21.60
C LYS A 269 0.91 8.41 -20.68
N VAL A 270 -0.19 9.16 -20.58
CA VAL A 270 -0.30 10.36 -19.74
C VAL A 270 -0.18 10.02 -18.25
N ILE A 271 -0.56 8.81 -17.83
CA ILE A 271 -0.40 8.35 -16.45
C ILE A 271 0.85 7.48 -16.27
N GLY A 272 1.75 7.42 -17.26
CA GLY A 272 3.02 6.71 -17.15
C GLY A 272 2.98 5.21 -17.44
N LEU A 273 1.86 4.65 -17.93
CA LEU A 273 1.80 3.23 -18.28
C LEU A 273 2.58 2.99 -19.59
N ASP A 274 3.81 2.48 -19.47
CA ASP A 274 4.69 2.25 -20.61
C ASP A 274 4.43 0.90 -21.28
N GLU A 275 4.24 0.93 -22.60
CA GLU A 275 3.92 -0.27 -23.39
C GLU A 275 5.04 -1.32 -23.35
N ARG A 276 6.31 -0.90 -23.41
CA ARG A 276 7.46 -1.83 -23.46
C ARG A 276 7.68 -2.53 -22.13
N LEU A 277 7.56 -1.79 -21.02
CA LEU A 277 7.67 -2.36 -19.69
C LEU A 277 6.54 -3.34 -19.40
N VAL A 278 5.30 -2.98 -19.79
CA VAL A 278 4.15 -3.87 -19.63
C VAL A 278 4.24 -5.09 -20.55
N ASP A 279 4.75 -4.94 -21.78
CA ASP A 279 5.02 -6.07 -22.68
C ASP A 279 6.03 -7.04 -22.08
N ASN A 280 7.16 -6.55 -21.56
CA ASN A 280 8.17 -7.36 -20.88
C ASN A 280 7.60 -8.07 -19.64
N ALA A 281 6.85 -7.34 -18.82
CA ALA A 281 6.16 -7.91 -17.65
C ALA A 281 5.16 -9.01 -18.04
N THR A 282 4.38 -8.81 -19.11
CA THR A 282 3.45 -9.82 -19.64
C THR A 282 4.19 -11.07 -20.11
N GLU A 283 5.32 -10.89 -20.77
CA GLU A 283 6.19 -11.97 -21.21
C GLU A 283 6.74 -12.78 -20.02
N LYS A 284 7.21 -12.12 -18.94
CA LYS A 284 7.68 -12.79 -17.73
C LYS A 284 6.58 -13.56 -16.99
N ALA A 285 5.35 -13.04 -16.96
CA ALA A 285 4.20 -13.78 -16.44
C ALA A 285 3.91 -15.06 -17.24
N GLY A 286 4.01 -14.98 -18.57
CA GLY A 286 3.87 -16.15 -19.46
C GLY A 286 4.96 -17.20 -19.25
N MET A 287 6.22 -16.78 -19.04
CA MET A 287 7.32 -17.70 -18.75
C MET A 287 7.13 -18.43 -17.42
N LEU A 288 6.65 -17.74 -16.39
CA LEU A 288 6.34 -18.35 -15.10
C LEU A 288 5.29 -19.46 -15.26
N LEU A 289 4.23 -19.23 -16.05
CA LEU A 289 3.23 -20.26 -16.36
C LEU A 289 3.86 -21.52 -16.98
N VAL A 290 4.76 -21.35 -17.94
CA VAL A 290 5.48 -22.50 -18.53
C VAL A 290 6.34 -23.23 -17.48
N GLN A 291 6.94 -22.50 -16.55
CA GLN A 291 7.71 -23.12 -15.46
C GLN A 291 6.82 -23.86 -14.45
N VAL A 292 5.62 -23.36 -14.15
CA VAL A 292 4.64 -24.04 -13.28
C VAL A 292 4.25 -25.39 -13.90
N GLU A 293 3.93 -25.42 -15.19
CA GLU A 293 3.61 -26.66 -15.92
C GLU A 293 4.80 -27.63 -15.95
N ARG A 294 6.01 -27.11 -16.24
CA ARG A 294 7.23 -27.90 -16.23
C ARG A 294 7.50 -28.52 -14.87
N PHE A 295 7.32 -27.76 -13.80
CA PHE A 295 7.50 -28.25 -12.44
C PHE A 295 6.51 -29.36 -12.12
N MET A 296 5.23 -29.22 -12.50
CA MET A 296 4.23 -30.28 -12.30
C MET A 296 4.61 -31.59 -12.99
N MET A 297 5.15 -31.52 -14.22
CA MET A 297 5.66 -32.69 -14.92
C MET A 297 6.85 -33.33 -14.18
N ILE A 298 7.81 -32.53 -13.73
CA ILE A 298 9.02 -33.00 -13.04
C ILE A 298 8.67 -33.61 -11.68
N LEU A 299 7.82 -32.94 -10.90
CA LEU A 299 7.32 -33.43 -9.63
C LEU A 299 6.59 -34.78 -9.80
N SER A 300 5.70 -34.88 -10.78
CA SER A 300 4.95 -36.11 -11.03
C SER A 300 5.88 -37.26 -11.43
N SER A 301 6.88 -36.99 -12.27
CA SER A 301 7.91 -37.96 -12.64
C SER A 301 8.73 -38.40 -11.42
N ALA A 302 9.22 -37.46 -10.61
CA ALA A 302 9.99 -37.74 -9.41
C ALA A 302 9.21 -38.61 -8.41
N VAL A 303 7.97 -38.24 -8.08
CA VAL A 303 7.11 -39.01 -7.17
C VAL A 303 6.85 -40.43 -7.69
N GLN A 304 6.63 -40.59 -8.99
CA GLN A 304 6.44 -41.90 -9.61
C GLN A 304 7.71 -42.76 -9.51
N GLN A 305 8.89 -42.17 -9.75
CA GLN A 305 10.18 -42.87 -9.65
C GLN A 305 10.48 -43.32 -8.22
N PHE A 306 10.27 -42.44 -7.23
CA PHE A 306 10.37 -42.80 -5.82
C PHE A 306 9.41 -43.93 -5.45
N SER A 307 8.15 -43.87 -5.89
CA SER A 307 7.16 -44.93 -5.63
C SER A 307 7.59 -46.28 -6.22
N ASN A 308 8.15 -46.28 -7.42
CA ASN A 308 8.66 -47.47 -8.08
C ASN A 308 9.88 -48.05 -7.34
N PHE A 309 10.83 -47.18 -6.95
CA PHE A 309 12.00 -47.56 -6.15
C PHE A 309 11.62 -48.18 -4.81
N PHE A 310 10.72 -47.54 -4.05
CA PHE A 310 10.28 -48.06 -2.75
C PHE A 310 9.51 -49.39 -2.88
N SER A 311 8.73 -49.56 -3.95
CA SER A 311 8.00 -50.80 -4.22
C SER A 311 8.96 -51.96 -4.52
N TRP A 312 10.01 -51.70 -5.32
CA TRP A 312 11.10 -52.64 -5.56
C TRP A 312 11.85 -52.98 -4.27
N LEU A 313 12.26 -51.97 -3.51
CA LEU A 313 13.04 -52.16 -2.29
C LEU A 313 12.26 -52.96 -1.23
N LEU A 314 10.95 -52.72 -1.12
CA LEU A 314 10.07 -53.47 -0.22
C LEU A 314 10.03 -54.95 -0.60
N LYS A 315 10.00 -55.26 -1.90
CA LYS A 315 10.09 -56.64 -2.39
C LYS A 315 11.42 -57.28 -2.01
N CYS A 316 12.54 -56.56 -2.14
CA CYS A 316 13.85 -57.06 -1.72
C CYS A 316 13.89 -57.36 -0.22
N ILE A 317 13.37 -56.47 0.63
CA ILE A 317 13.31 -56.69 2.09
C ILE A 317 12.49 -57.95 2.42
N LYS A 318 11.30 -58.11 1.83
CA LYS A 318 10.46 -59.30 2.08
C LYS A 318 11.10 -60.61 1.63
N LEU A 319 11.79 -60.60 0.49
CA LEU A 319 12.55 -61.76 0.00
C LEU A 319 13.68 -62.14 0.96
N LEU A 320 14.42 -61.16 1.47
CA LEU A 320 15.49 -61.40 2.46
C LEU A 320 14.95 -61.93 3.79
N MET A 321 13.76 -61.49 4.20
CA MET A 321 13.08 -61.95 5.41
C MET A 321 12.32 -63.28 5.24
N SER A 322 12.35 -63.88 4.03
CA SER A 322 11.62 -65.11 3.69
C SER A 322 10.09 -65.01 3.89
N GLU A 323 9.53 -63.81 3.70
CA GLU A 323 8.08 -63.54 3.77
C GLU A 323 7.40 -63.68 2.40
N THR A 324 6.12 -64.08 2.37
CA THR A 324 5.36 -64.22 1.12
C THR A 324 5.19 -62.87 0.40
N SER A 325 5.59 -62.83 -0.88
CA SER A 325 5.61 -61.61 -1.72
C SER A 325 4.38 -61.47 -2.64
N ASP A 326 3.39 -62.35 -2.54
CA ASP A 326 2.29 -62.50 -3.51
C ASP A 326 1.31 -61.31 -3.60
N GLN A 327 1.46 -60.29 -2.74
CA GLN A 327 0.59 -59.09 -2.70
C GLN A 327 1.30 -57.76 -3.04
N LEU A 328 2.55 -57.80 -3.53
CA LEU A 328 3.31 -56.57 -3.80
C LEU A 328 2.99 -55.99 -5.18
N LEU A 329 2.99 -54.66 -5.27
CA LEU A 329 2.85 -53.94 -6.54
C LEU A 329 4.00 -54.32 -7.50
N PRO A 330 3.71 -54.51 -8.80
CA PRO A 330 4.75 -54.70 -9.79
C PRO A 330 5.63 -53.45 -9.87
N PHE A 331 6.94 -53.65 -10.08
CA PHE A 331 7.91 -52.57 -10.28
C PHE A 331 8.53 -52.70 -11.68
N ASN A 332 8.96 -51.58 -12.24
CA ASN A 332 9.69 -51.53 -13.50
C ASN A 332 11.20 -51.34 -13.20
N SER A 333 12.03 -52.29 -13.64
CA SER A 333 13.47 -52.27 -13.43
C SER A 333 14.20 -51.13 -14.14
N GLU A 334 13.74 -50.71 -15.33
CA GLU A 334 14.34 -49.59 -16.06
C GLU A 334 14.16 -48.28 -15.29
N LEU A 335 12.98 -48.08 -14.70
CA LEU A 335 12.69 -46.93 -13.84
C LEU A 335 13.57 -46.93 -12.57
N VAL A 336 13.86 -48.11 -11.99
CA VAL A 336 14.81 -48.19 -10.86
C VAL A 336 16.22 -47.76 -11.29
N ILE A 337 16.69 -48.17 -12.47
CA ILE A 337 18.00 -47.75 -13.00
C ILE A 337 18.04 -46.23 -13.21
N ILE A 338 16.98 -45.66 -13.79
CA ILE A 338 16.86 -44.20 -13.99
C ILE A 338 16.88 -43.48 -12.64
N PHE A 339 16.11 -43.95 -11.67
CA PHE A 339 16.09 -43.39 -10.32
C PHE A 339 17.49 -43.39 -9.68
N LEU A 340 18.17 -44.55 -9.68
CA LEU A 340 19.51 -44.66 -9.08
C LEU A 340 20.53 -43.75 -9.75
N ARG A 341 20.41 -43.54 -11.07
CA ARG A 341 21.33 -42.69 -11.83
C ARG A 341 21.07 -41.19 -11.66
N PHE A 342 19.80 -40.77 -11.55
CA PHE A 342 19.41 -39.36 -11.69
C PHE A 342 18.64 -38.76 -10.51
N LEU A 343 18.14 -39.55 -9.57
CA LEU A 343 17.29 -39.06 -8.47
C LEU A 343 17.76 -39.50 -7.07
N TYR A 344 18.66 -40.48 -6.99
CA TYR A 344 19.15 -40.96 -5.68
C TYR A 344 19.99 -39.90 -4.95
N ASP A 345 20.91 -39.25 -5.66
CA ASP A 345 21.78 -38.17 -5.13
C ASP A 345 21.39 -36.78 -5.63
N GLN A 346 20.45 -36.67 -6.58
CA GLN A 346 20.03 -35.40 -7.15
C GLN A 346 18.57 -35.13 -6.83
N ASP A 347 18.27 -33.88 -6.50
CA ASP A 347 16.92 -33.44 -6.17
C ASP A 347 16.46 -32.35 -7.16
N PRO A 348 15.94 -32.73 -8.34
CA PRO A 348 15.49 -31.77 -9.33
C PRO A 348 14.26 -30.96 -8.87
N VAL A 349 13.46 -31.49 -7.92
CA VAL A 349 12.29 -30.78 -7.38
C VAL A 349 12.75 -29.62 -6.51
N ARG A 350 13.70 -29.86 -5.60
CA ARG A 350 14.32 -28.81 -4.78
C ARG A 350 15.03 -27.76 -5.62
N GLN A 351 15.80 -28.17 -6.64
CA GLN A 351 16.49 -27.24 -7.53
C GLN A 351 15.55 -26.24 -8.21
N LEU A 352 14.32 -26.64 -8.54
CA LEU A 352 13.35 -25.73 -9.16
C LEU A 352 12.69 -24.76 -8.17
N LEU A 353 12.58 -25.15 -6.90
CA LEU A 353 11.93 -24.39 -5.83
C LEU A 353 12.88 -23.45 -5.09
N GLU A 354 14.16 -23.78 -4.99
CA GLU A 354 15.12 -22.98 -4.22
C GLU A 354 15.52 -21.67 -4.92
N LEU A 355 15.53 -20.61 -4.12
CA LEU A 355 16.12 -19.32 -4.46
C LEU A 355 17.63 -19.41 -4.21
N SER A 356 18.38 -19.84 -5.22
CA SER A 356 19.84 -19.83 -5.18
C SER A 356 20.40 -18.52 -5.73
N GLU A 357 21.36 -17.90 -5.03
CA GLU A 357 22.16 -16.79 -5.57
C GLU A 357 23.13 -17.25 -6.67
N VAL A 358 23.42 -18.55 -6.72
CA VAL A 358 24.27 -19.14 -7.77
C VAL A 358 23.39 -19.43 -8.97
N ASP A 359 23.79 -18.93 -10.14
CA ASP A 359 23.15 -19.20 -11.43
C ASP A 359 23.21 -20.71 -11.75
N HIS A 360 22.27 -21.46 -11.21
CA HIS A 360 22.04 -22.85 -11.59
C HIS A 360 21.44 -22.84 -12.99
N ASN A 361 22.31 -23.00 -13.99
CA ASN A 361 21.88 -23.22 -15.36
C ASN A 361 21.46 -24.69 -15.48
N ILE A 362 20.15 -24.92 -15.56
CA ILE A 362 19.61 -26.24 -15.87
C ILE A 362 20.03 -26.58 -17.30
N GLU A 363 20.75 -27.68 -17.44
CA GLU A 363 21.16 -28.17 -18.76
C GLU A 363 19.92 -28.65 -19.52
N ILE A 364 19.78 -28.19 -20.76
CA ILE A 364 18.65 -28.51 -21.63
C ILE A 364 19.20 -28.97 -22.96
N GLU A 365 18.58 -30.01 -23.49
CA GLU A 365 18.88 -30.58 -24.80
C GLU A 365 18.94 -29.49 -25.89
N LEU A 366 19.97 -29.59 -26.72
CA LEU A 366 20.24 -28.63 -27.79
C LEU A 366 19.06 -28.50 -28.76
N GLU A 367 18.37 -29.61 -29.05
CA GLU A 367 17.19 -29.65 -29.92
C GLU A 367 16.03 -28.83 -29.36
N THR A 368 15.78 -28.94 -28.05
CA THR A 368 14.73 -28.18 -27.37
C THR A 368 15.04 -26.69 -27.42
N MET A 369 16.31 -26.31 -27.18
CA MET A 369 16.77 -24.93 -27.31
C MET A 369 16.62 -24.37 -28.73
N GLN A 370 16.85 -25.20 -29.76
CA GLN A 370 16.64 -24.81 -31.15
C GLN A 370 15.16 -24.56 -31.44
N LYS A 371 14.26 -25.44 -30.98
CA LYS A 371 12.81 -25.26 -31.12
C LYS A 371 12.32 -23.98 -30.43
N ILE A 372 12.85 -23.63 -29.26
CA ILE A 372 12.52 -22.36 -28.58
C ILE A 372 12.93 -21.17 -29.44
N LYS A 373 14.12 -21.20 -30.05
CA LYS A 373 14.58 -20.13 -30.95
C LYS A 373 13.69 -19.97 -32.18
N GLU A 374 13.17 -21.08 -32.71
CA GLU A 374 12.19 -21.06 -33.80
C GLU A 374 10.84 -20.45 -33.34
N LEU A 375 10.38 -20.77 -32.12
CA LEU A 375 9.17 -20.17 -31.55
C LEU A 375 9.27 -18.65 -31.43
N VAL A 376 10.45 -18.09 -31.12
CA VAL A 376 10.67 -16.63 -31.09
C VAL A 376 10.33 -16.01 -32.45
N GLN A 377 10.69 -16.66 -33.56
CA GLN A 377 10.36 -16.18 -34.92
C GLN A 377 8.86 -16.24 -35.23
N LEU A 378 8.11 -17.10 -34.52
CA LEU A 378 6.67 -17.27 -34.65
C LEU A 378 5.87 -16.39 -33.66
N GLY A 379 6.52 -15.46 -32.96
CA GLY A 379 5.88 -14.58 -31.99
C GLY A 379 5.80 -15.15 -30.57
N GLY A 380 6.60 -16.18 -30.26
CA GLY A 380 6.85 -16.63 -28.90
C GLY A 380 7.66 -15.63 -28.08
N PHE A 381 8.07 -16.04 -26.88
CA PHE A 381 8.84 -15.21 -25.97
C PHE A 381 10.20 -14.78 -26.57
N SER A 382 10.60 -13.54 -26.32
CA SER A 382 11.87 -12.96 -26.74
C SER A 382 13.07 -13.51 -25.95
N ASP A 383 12.91 -13.78 -24.65
CA ASP A 383 13.93 -14.46 -23.85
C ASP A 383 13.86 -15.97 -24.06
N SER A 384 14.91 -16.57 -24.64
CA SER A 384 15.00 -18.01 -24.91
C SER A 384 15.61 -18.82 -23.78
N GLU A 385 16.12 -18.16 -22.74
CA GLU A 385 16.90 -18.80 -21.68
C GLU A 385 16.03 -19.16 -20.46
N TYR A 386 14.73 -18.85 -20.49
CA TYR A 386 13.80 -19.04 -19.39
C TYR A 386 13.78 -20.48 -18.85
N LEU A 387 13.89 -21.50 -19.71
CA LEU A 387 13.96 -22.89 -19.24
C LEU A 387 15.28 -23.25 -18.54
N ARG A 388 16.38 -22.54 -18.80
CA ARG A 388 17.64 -22.78 -18.08
C ARG A 388 17.57 -22.29 -16.64
N ARG A 389 16.60 -21.44 -16.32
CA ARG A 389 16.39 -20.89 -14.98
C ARG A 389 15.39 -21.72 -14.20
N THR A 390 15.50 -21.63 -12.88
CA THR A 390 14.58 -22.27 -11.93
C THR A 390 13.24 -21.51 -11.92
N MET A 391 12.16 -22.16 -11.46
CA MET A 391 10.88 -21.49 -11.32
C MET A 391 10.99 -20.30 -10.36
N ALA A 392 11.71 -20.49 -9.25
CA ALA A 392 11.93 -19.44 -8.27
C ALA A 392 12.63 -18.20 -8.87
N LYS A 393 13.60 -18.40 -9.78
CA LYS A 393 14.29 -17.31 -10.48
C LYS A 393 13.39 -16.62 -11.51
N GLU A 394 12.58 -17.36 -12.26
CA GLU A 394 11.60 -16.77 -13.19
C GLU A 394 10.53 -15.96 -12.42
N PHE A 395 10.11 -16.44 -11.25
CA PHE A 395 9.23 -15.68 -10.36
C PHE A 395 9.86 -14.35 -9.91
N GLN A 396 11.15 -14.35 -9.50
CA GLN A 396 11.86 -13.12 -9.16
C GLN A 396 11.97 -12.13 -10.34
N GLN A 397 12.22 -12.63 -11.55
CA GLN A 397 12.26 -11.78 -12.76
C GLN A 397 10.89 -11.19 -13.09
N MET A 398 9.82 -11.96 -12.90
CA MET A 398 8.46 -11.46 -13.02
C MET A 398 8.20 -10.34 -12.01
N GLU A 399 8.52 -10.56 -10.73
CA GLU A 399 8.36 -9.55 -9.68
C GLU A 399 9.12 -8.25 -9.98
N SER A 400 10.38 -8.34 -10.42
CA SER A 400 11.18 -7.16 -10.74
C SER A 400 10.58 -6.40 -11.93
N SER A 401 10.14 -7.13 -12.97
CA SER A 401 9.50 -6.52 -14.14
C SER A 401 8.19 -5.81 -13.78
N PHE A 402 7.41 -6.34 -12.84
CA PHE A 402 6.18 -5.71 -12.36
C PHE A 402 6.49 -4.42 -11.59
N LYS A 403 7.48 -4.45 -10.70
CA LYS A 403 7.94 -3.25 -9.98
C LYS A 403 8.40 -2.16 -10.93
N GLU A 404 9.15 -2.51 -11.97
CA GLU A 404 9.58 -1.55 -13.00
C GLU A 404 8.39 -0.98 -13.79
N ALA A 405 7.45 -1.83 -14.22
CA ALA A 405 6.27 -1.40 -14.98
C ALA A 405 5.37 -0.44 -14.17
N PHE A 406 5.20 -0.69 -12.86
CA PHE A 406 4.37 0.16 -11.99
C PHE A 406 5.13 1.37 -11.40
N ALA A 407 6.46 1.39 -11.45
CA ALA A 407 7.25 2.56 -11.07
C ALA A 407 7.07 3.75 -12.02
N MET A 408 6.79 3.51 -13.31
CA MET A 408 6.58 4.58 -14.28
C MET A 408 5.29 5.38 -14.03
N PRO A 409 4.14 4.74 -13.75
CA PRO A 409 2.96 5.47 -13.27
C PRO A 409 3.20 6.24 -11.99
N PHE A 410 3.89 5.62 -11.03
CA PHE A 410 4.24 6.25 -9.76
C PHE A 410 5.04 7.55 -9.95
N THR A 411 6.10 7.50 -10.76
CA THR A 411 6.94 8.67 -11.05
C THR A 411 6.21 9.73 -11.87
N THR A 412 5.49 9.33 -12.92
CA THR A 412 4.76 10.24 -13.81
C THR A 412 3.67 11.02 -13.07
N VAL A 413 2.93 10.36 -12.16
CA VAL A 413 1.91 11.05 -11.35
C VAL A 413 2.57 11.97 -10.33
N SER A 414 3.66 11.54 -9.70
CA SER A 414 4.42 12.38 -8.75
C SER A 414 4.92 13.68 -9.39
N GLU A 415 5.44 13.62 -10.60
CA GLU A 415 5.94 14.80 -11.35
C GLU A 415 4.84 15.76 -11.79
N LYS A 416 3.59 15.29 -11.85
CA LYS A 416 2.43 16.11 -12.22
C LYS A 416 1.82 16.89 -11.08
N ILE A 417 2.19 16.56 -9.84
CA ILE A 417 1.70 17.28 -8.67
C ILE A 417 2.64 18.46 -8.44
N LEU A 418 2.10 19.65 -8.64
CA LEU A 418 2.85 20.91 -8.58
C LEU A 418 2.31 21.78 -7.45
N CYS A 419 3.18 22.60 -6.86
CA CYS A 419 2.74 23.62 -5.92
C CYS A 419 2.21 24.84 -6.69
N GLU A 420 0.94 25.19 -6.45
CA GLU A 420 0.26 26.32 -7.08
C GLU A 420 0.42 27.61 -6.27
N ASP A 421 0.27 27.51 -4.95
CA ASP A 421 0.27 28.68 -4.07
C ASP A 421 0.87 28.33 -2.69
N LEU A 422 1.41 29.33 -2.01
CA LEU A 422 2.01 29.24 -0.68
C LEU A 422 1.64 30.46 0.16
N LEU A 423 1.14 30.19 1.38
CA LEU A 423 0.67 31.19 2.32
C LEU A 423 1.43 31.10 3.66
N PRO A 424 2.28 32.10 3.98
CA PRO A 424 2.86 32.24 5.32
C PRO A 424 1.78 32.66 6.31
N MET A 425 1.49 31.81 7.30
CA MET A 425 0.39 32.04 8.24
C MET A 425 0.85 32.90 9.41
N PHE A 426 1.65 32.34 10.31
CA PHE A 426 2.11 33.01 11.53
C PHE A 426 3.47 32.45 12.02
N PRO A 427 4.26 33.24 12.76
CA PRO A 427 5.56 32.82 13.26
C PRO A 427 5.42 31.74 14.34
N CYS A 428 6.40 30.85 14.42
CA CYS A 428 6.40 29.78 15.40
C CYS A 428 7.81 29.61 16.00
N PRO A 429 7.95 29.40 17.32
CA PRO A 429 9.24 29.29 17.98
C PRO A 429 10.03 28.01 17.66
N SER A 430 9.39 26.95 17.12
CA SER A 430 10.05 25.65 16.86
C SER A 430 9.45 24.88 15.67
N SER A 431 10.20 23.91 15.14
CA SER A 431 9.75 22.88 14.20
C SER A 431 10.25 21.51 14.70
N PRO A 432 9.40 20.48 14.87
CA PRO A 432 7.98 20.44 14.53
C PRO A 432 7.11 21.19 15.55
N PHE A 433 6.09 21.88 15.06
CA PHE A 433 5.09 22.54 15.89
C PHE A 433 3.71 22.00 15.58
N ASN A 434 2.94 21.68 16.63
CA ASN A 434 1.62 21.10 16.47
C ASN A 434 0.57 21.99 17.14
N VAL A 435 -0.43 22.33 16.36
CA VAL A 435 -1.50 23.26 16.73
C VAL A 435 -2.83 22.63 16.35
N PRO A 436 -3.87 22.77 17.18
CA PRO A 436 -5.23 22.42 16.78
C PRO A 436 -5.59 23.02 15.42
N MET A 437 -5.89 22.14 14.46
CA MET A 437 -6.16 22.54 13.08
C MET A 437 -7.13 21.58 12.41
N SER A 438 -8.06 22.16 11.65
CA SER A 438 -9.02 21.43 10.82
C SER A 438 -9.10 22.06 9.45
N ILE A 439 -9.17 21.22 8.41
CA ILE A 439 -9.29 21.64 7.01
C ILE A 439 -10.43 20.85 6.38
N SER A 440 -11.39 21.55 5.78
CA SER A 440 -12.57 20.95 5.16
C SER A 440 -12.97 21.67 3.89
N TYR A 441 -13.71 20.97 3.03
CA TYR A 441 -14.19 21.46 1.75
C TYR A 441 -15.73 21.41 1.70
N TYR A 442 -16.36 22.56 1.46
CA TYR A 442 -17.80 22.70 1.35
C TYR A 442 -18.21 23.13 -0.05
N LYS A 443 -19.38 22.67 -0.51
CA LYS A 443 -19.92 23.08 -1.81
C LYS A 443 -20.37 24.54 -1.70
N ASP A 444 -20.00 25.37 -2.67
CA ASP A 444 -20.49 26.75 -2.75
C ASP A 444 -21.97 26.74 -3.18
N ILE A 445 -22.84 27.26 -2.32
CA ILE A 445 -24.31 27.34 -2.55
C ILE A 445 -24.68 28.67 -3.24
N SER A 446 -23.75 29.62 -3.34
CA SER A 446 -24.04 30.99 -3.80
C SER A 446 -24.26 31.17 -5.31
N GLN A 447 -24.13 30.11 -6.14
CA GLN A 447 -24.15 30.23 -7.61
C GLN A 447 -24.99 29.18 -8.37
N ASP A 448 -26.14 28.74 -7.84
CA ASP A 448 -27.08 27.87 -8.58
C ASP A 448 -27.87 28.58 -9.72
N VAL A 449 -27.49 29.80 -10.11
CA VAL A 449 -28.13 30.54 -11.20
C VAL A 449 -27.09 30.94 -12.27
N SER A 450 -26.64 29.98 -13.09
CA SER A 450 -26.62 30.12 -14.56
C SER A 450 -25.70 29.12 -15.28
N THR A 451 -26.24 28.57 -16.36
CA THR A 451 -25.60 27.87 -17.50
C THR A 451 -25.15 26.41 -17.32
N TYR A 452 -25.94 25.53 -17.95
CA TYR A 452 -25.57 24.19 -18.39
C TYR A 452 -24.34 24.21 -19.30
N GLN A 453 -23.13 24.22 -18.74
CA GLN A 453 -21.92 23.81 -19.44
C GLN A 453 -20.80 23.56 -18.42
N THR A 454 -20.33 22.30 -18.37
CA THR A 454 -19.30 21.73 -17.48
C THR A 454 -19.59 21.82 -15.98
N CYS A 455 -20.06 20.69 -15.43
CA CYS A 455 -20.36 20.49 -14.01
C CYS A 455 -19.06 20.45 -13.17
N GLN A 456 -18.41 21.60 -12.94
CA GLN A 456 -17.45 21.77 -11.85
C GLN A 456 -18.24 22.28 -10.64
N HIS A 457 -18.62 21.37 -9.74
CA HIS A 457 -19.12 21.77 -8.42
C HIS A 457 -17.99 22.55 -7.72
N ARG A 458 -18.13 23.86 -7.58
CA ARG A 458 -17.10 24.70 -6.96
C ARG A 458 -17.10 24.43 -5.45
N PHE A 459 -16.02 23.86 -4.96
CA PHE A 459 -15.79 23.71 -3.52
C PHE A 459 -15.02 24.92 -2.99
N ILE A 460 -15.39 25.38 -1.80
CA ILE A 460 -14.63 26.37 -1.03
C ILE A 460 -13.90 25.60 0.08
N ASP A 461 -12.60 25.80 0.14
CA ASP A 461 -11.76 25.31 1.23
C ASP A 461 -11.88 26.22 2.45
N TYR A 462 -11.84 25.60 3.63
CA TYR A 462 -11.78 26.28 4.92
C TYR A 462 -10.63 25.69 5.73
N ILE A 463 -9.80 26.56 6.29
CA ILE A 463 -8.66 26.21 7.15
C ILE A 463 -8.90 26.92 8.48
N ALA A 464 -9.22 26.15 9.53
CA ALA A 464 -9.39 26.65 10.88
C ALA A 464 -8.21 26.20 11.75
N PHE A 465 -7.65 27.11 12.55
CA PHE A 465 -6.45 26.86 13.34
C PHE A 465 -6.41 27.74 14.59
N LYS A 466 -5.81 27.22 15.67
CA LYS A 466 -5.51 28.03 16.86
C LYS A 466 -4.29 28.91 16.59
N VAL A 467 -4.34 30.19 16.97
CA VAL A 467 -3.17 31.08 16.93
C VAL A 467 -2.47 31.00 18.28
N PRO A 468 -1.19 30.60 18.35
CA PRO A 468 -0.45 30.59 19.62
C PRO A 468 -0.24 32.01 20.14
N ASP A 469 -0.40 32.20 21.46
CA ASP A 469 -0.28 33.50 22.13
C ASP A 469 1.11 34.14 21.97
N GLU A 470 2.15 33.32 21.79
CA GLU A 470 3.53 33.77 21.58
C GLU A 470 3.79 34.31 20.15
N SER A 471 2.86 34.10 19.21
CA SER A 471 3.08 34.41 17.79
C SER A 471 2.98 35.92 17.51
N PHE A 472 2.08 36.61 18.20
CA PHE A 472 1.90 38.06 18.07
C PHE A 472 1.60 38.66 19.44
N SER A 473 2.35 39.69 19.85
CA SER A 473 2.16 40.38 21.13
C SER A 473 0.76 40.95 21.35
N ASP A 474 0.03 41.21 20.26
CA ASP A 474 -1.24 41.92 20.25
C ASP A 474 -2.45 41.01 19.96
N VAL A 475 -2.22 39.71 19.70
CA VAL A 475 -3.26 38.72 19.34
C VAL A 475 -3.12 37.51 20.26
N ALA A 476 -3.74 37.59 21.44
CA ALA A 476 -3.79 36.49 22.39
C ALA A 476 -5.12 35.71 22.26
N ASN A 477 -5.06 34.41 22.50
CA ASN A 477 -6.20 33.50 22.61
C ASN A 477 -7.17 33.56 21.42
N CYS A 478 -6.62 33.57 20.20
CA CYS A 478 -7.40 33.70 18.97
C CYS A 478 -7.46 32.40 18.14
N ILE A 479 -8.55 32.23 17.41
CA ILE A 479 -8.76 31.19 16.42
C ILE A 479 -8.82 31.84 15.04
N GLY A 480 -7.93 31.44 14.14
CA GLY A 480 -7.93 31.90 12.75
C GLY A 480 -8.77 30.99 11.88
N ILE A 481 -9.63 31.57 11.05
CA ILE A 481 -10.36 30.86 10.01
C ILE A 481 -10.07 31.54 8.68
N ALA A 482 -9.47 30.80 7.75
CA ALA A 482 -9.27 31.23 6.37
C ALA A 482 -10.16 30.42 5.43
N ARG A 483 -10.66 31.04 4.37
CA ARG A 483 -11.42 30.37 3.31
C ARG A 483 -11.03 30.87 1.91
N GLY A 484 -11.19 30.01 0.91
CA GLY A 484 -10.92 30.35 -0.48
C GLY A 484 -9.43 30.48 -0.79
N PHE A 485 -8.60 29.64 -0.17
CA PHE A 485 -7.19 29.53 -0.50
C PHE A 485 -6.99 28.89 -1.88
N MET A 486 -7.78 27.87 -2.20
CA MET A 486 -7.80 27.27 -3.54
C MET A 486 -8.20 28.31 -4.59
N HIS A 487 -7.46 28.35 -5.69
CA HIS A 487 -7.75 29.26 -6.80
C HIS A 487 -7.71 28.51 -8.12
N ASP A 488 -8.85 28.46 -8.79
CA ASP A 488 -8.90 27.93 -10.14
C ASP A 488 -8.38 29.02 -11.10
N SER A 489 -7.38 28.75 -11.93
CA SER A 489 -6.82 29.73 -12.90
C SER A 489 -7.90 30.35 -13.82
N SER A 490 -9.06 29.70 -13.94
CA SER A 490 -10.26 30.16 -14.62
C SER A 490 -11.00 31.31 -13.90
N SER A 491 -10.81 31.47 -12.58
CA SER A 491 -11.56 32.39 -11.71
C SER A 491 -11.13 33.86 -11.78
N VAL A 492 -9.89 34.14 -12.22
CA VAL A 492 -9.39 35.50 -12.51
C VAL A 492 -10.26 36.21 -13.55
N LYS A 493 -10.86 35.47 -14.49
CA LYS A 493 -11.69 36.05 -15.56
C LYS A 493 -13.11 36.46 -15.11
N LYS A 494 -13.54 36.10 -13.88
CA LYS A 494 -14.92 36.31 -13.40
C LYS A 494 -15.04 37.08 -12.07
N GLY A 495 -13.94 37.62 -11.51
CA GLY A 495 -13.98 38.56 -10.37
C GLY A 495 -14.20 37.95 -8.98
N TYR A 496 -14.07 36.63 -8.82
CA TYR A 496 -14.16 35.94 -7.51
C TYR A 496 -12.82 35.32 -7.15
N THR A 497 -11.94 36.04 -6.44
CA THR A 497 -10.54 35.62 -6.23
C THR A 497 -9.85 36.11 -4.93
N SER A 498 -10.55 36.63 -3.93
CA SER A 498 -9.91 37.04 -2.67
C SER A 498 -9.85 35.88 -1.68
N LEU A 499 -8.65 35.57 -1.21
CA LEU A 499 -8.47 34.81 0.04
C LEU A 499 -9.18 35.61 1.14
N GLU A 500 -10.01 34.96 1.94
CA GLU A 500 -10.75 35.61 3.01
C GLU A 500 -10.36 35.00 4.35
N ALA A 501 -10.24 35.82 5.39
CA ALA A 501 -9.92 35.33 6.71
C ALA A 501 -10.59 36.16 7.82
N VAL A 502 -10.75 35.53 8.98
CA VAL A 502 -11.27 36.15 10.20
C VAL A 502 -10.49 35.63 11.40
N LEU A 503 -10.26 36.51 12.39
CA LEU A 503 -9.71 36.15 13.69
C LEU A 503 -10.82 36.20 14.73
N LEU A 504 -11.07 35.06 15.39
CA LEU A 504 -12.02 34.94 16.49
C LEU A 504 -11.27 34.98 17.83
N SER A 505 -11.49 36.03 18.62
CA SER A 505 -10.97 36.10 19.98
C SER A 505 -11.84 35.26 20.92
N VAL A 506 -11.22 34.33 21.62
CA VAL A 506 -11.86 33.57 22.69
C VAL A 506 -11.92 34.46 23.95
N PRO A 507 -13.04 34.50 24.70
CA PRO A 507 -13.17 35.38 25.86
C PRO A 507 -12.16 35.08 26.97
N ASP A 508 -11.80 36.11 27.73
CA ASP A 508 -10.98 35.99 28.93
C ASP A 508 -11.65 35.02 29.92
N GLY A 509 -10.90 34.05 30.42
CA GLY A 509 -11.44 32.97 31.26
C GLY A 509 -11.61 31.63 30.56
N TYR A 510 -11.46 31.58 29.22
CA TYR A 510 -11.51 30.36 28.43
C TYR A 510 -10.25 30.18 27.60
N HIS A 511 -9.85 28.94 27.32
CA HIS A 511 -8.80 28.63 26.35
C HIS A 511 -9.24 27.55 25.38
N CYS A 512 -8.93 27.73 24.09
CA CYS A 512 -9.21 26.73 23.07
C CYS A 512 -8.30 25.50 23.24
N VAL A 513 -8.92 24.33 23.43
CA VAL A 513 -8.24 23.03 23.55
C VAL A 513 -8.07 22.40 22.17
N ASP A 514 -9.17 22.29 21.43
CA ASP A 514 -9.18 21.72 20.08
C ASP A 514 -10.36 22.27 19.27
N LEU A 515 -10.31 22.09 17.95
CA LEU A 515 -11.34 22.57 17.02
C LEU A 515 -11.52 21.59 15.85
N SER A 516 -12.72 21.52 15.31
CA SER A 516 -12.99 20.71 14.12
C SER A 516 -14.09 21.30 13.25
N LEU A 517 -13.83 21.41 11.95
CA LEU A 517 -14.83 21.79 10.94
C LEU A 517 -15.85 20.64 10.77
N TYR A 518 -17.14 20.99 10.75
CA TYR A 518 -18.30 20.11 10.81
C TYR A 518 -19.24 20.33 9.61
N LYS A 519 -20.40 19.65 9.54
CA LYS A 519 -21.31 19.72 8.37
C LYS A 519 -21.76 21.16 8.07
N GLU A 520 -22.08 21.44 6.81
CA GLU A 520 -22.71 22.71 6.38
C GLU A 520 -21.98 23.99 6.80
N SER A 521 -20.63 23.98 6.73
CA SER A 521 -19.79 25.12 7.15
C SER A 521 -19.96 25.49 8.63
N GLN A 522 -20.28 24.52 9.48
CA GLN A 522 -20.21 24.68 10.94
C GLN A 522 -18.83 24.31 11.44
N MET A 523 -18.48 24.79 12.63
CA MET A 523 -17.26 24.43 13.34
C MET A 523 -17.59 24.10 14.79
N VAL A 524 -17.07 22.98 15.28
CA VAL A 524 -17.15 22.60 16.69
C VAL A 524 -15.88 23.07 17.39
N LEU A 525 -16.06 23.86 18.45
CA LEU A 525 -14.99 24.37 19.31
C LEU A 525 -15.06 23.67 20.66
N LEU A 526 -13.89 23.28 21.17
CA LEU A 526 -13.73 22.73 22.51
C LEU A 526 -12.90 23.72 23.35
N LEU A 527 -13.55 24.34 24.33
CA LEU A 527 -12.94 25.35 25.21
C LEU A 527 -12.87 24.83 26.64
N ASN A 528 -11.80 25.14 27.36
CA ASN A 528 -11.69 24.87 28.80
C ASN A 528 -11.74 26.19 29.57
N GLU A 529 -12.36 26.18 30.75
CA GLU A 529 -12.27 27.31 31.68
C GLU A 529 -10.87 27.38 32.31
N THR A 530 -10.29 28.56 32.33
CA THR A 530 -9.05 28.86 33.05
C THR A 530 -9.41 29.15 34.51
N THR A 531 -9.61 28.11 35.32
CA THR A 531 -9.94 28.27 36.75
C THR A 531 -8.70 28.72 37.54
N SER A 532 -8.83 29.80 38.31
CA SER A 532 -7.76 30.33 39.19
C SER A 532 -7.69 29.63 40.56
N THR A 533 -8.54 28.63 40.81
CA THR A 533 -8.66 27.94 42.11
C THR A 533 -8.39 26.44 41.95
N SER A 534 -7.43 25.93 42.71
CA SER A 534 -6.88 24.56 42.62
C SER A 534 -7.83 23.43 43.06
N GLU A 535 -9.11 23.72 43.36
CA GLU A 535 -10.04 22.75 43.96
C GLU A 535 -11.27 22.40 43.10
N SER A 536 -11.54 23.10 41.98
CA SER A 536 -12.60 22.67 41.06
C SER A 536 -12.09 21.62 40.08
N SER A 537 -12.85 20.54 39.89
CA SER A 537 -12.71 19.74 38.68
C SER A 537 -13.11 20.64 37.52
N GLY A 538 -12.15 21.29 36.86
CA GLY A 538 -12.41 22.33 35.88
C GLY A 538 -13.48 21.93 34.86
N SER A 539 -14.15 22.91 34.26
CA SER A 539 -15.24 22.77 33.31
C SER A 539 -14.75 23.01 31.88
N ALA A 540 -15.42 22.40 30.92
CA ALA A 540 -15.19 22.63 29.49
C ALA A 540 -16.52 22.98 28.80
N HIS A 541 -16.45 23.64 27.66
CA HIS A 541 -17.59 23.99 26.84
C HIS A 541 -17.36 23.50 25.42
N MET A 542 -18.39 22.88 24.84
CA MET A 542 -18.43 22.53 23.43
C MET A 542 -19.39 23.47 22.71
N LEU A 543 -18.92 24.22 21.73
CA LEU A 543 -19.73 25.18 20.99
C LEU A 543 -19.78 24.81 19.51
N VAL A 544 -20.95 24.91 18.90
CA VAL A 544 -21.11 24.84 17.44
C VAL A 544 -21.29 26.24 16.89
N VAL A 545 -20.36 26.68 16.04
CA VAL A 545 -20.35 28.01 15.43
C VAL A 545 -20.63 27.89 13.93
N GLN A 546 -21.56 28.71 13.43
CA GLN A 546 -21.81 28.82 11.99
C GLN A 546 -20.73 29.71 11.35
N VAL A 547 -19.86 29.12 10.54
CA VAL A 547 -18.69 29.83 10.00
C VAL A 547 -19.09 30.84 8.94
N THR A 548 -20.15 30.59 8.17
CA THR A 548 -20.62 31.49 7.09
C THR A 548 -21.06 32.86 7.59
N ASP A 549 -21.46 32.96 8.84
CA ASP A 549 -22.07 34.17 9.42
C ASP A 549 -21.00 35.11 10.00
N LEU A 550 -19.73 34.67 10.00
CA LEU A 550 -18.60 35.44 10.50
C LEU A 550 -18.20 36.54 9.51
N PRO A 551 -17.75 37.71 10.00
CA PRO A 551 -17.36 38.84 9.16
C PRO A 551 -15.96 38.60 8.56
N PHE A 552 -15.90 37.87 7.45
CA PHE A 552 -14.66 37.64 6.71
C PHE A 552 -14.12 38.93 6.09
N VAL A 553 -12.80 39.11 6.18
CA VAL A 553 -12.06 40.19 5.53
C VAL A 553 -11.23 39.64 4.38
N SER A 554 -11.25 40.34 3.25
CA SER A 554 -10.41 40.01 2.11
C SER A 554 -8.94 40.24 2.44
N VAL A 555 -8.15 39.17 2.42
CA VAL A 555 -6.69 39.20 2.54
C VAL A 555 -6.09 39.34 1.14
N PRO A 556 -5.32 40.40 0.85
CA PRO A 556 -4.68 40.54 -0.44
C PRO A 556 -3.68 39.39 -0.65
N ARG A 557 -3.79 38.68 -1.77
CA ARG A 557 -2.77 37.74 -2.22
C ARG A 557 -1.57 38.56 -2.68
N SER A 558 -0.61 38.83 -1.79
CA SER A 558 0.57 39.62 -2.14
C SER A 558 1.54 38.81 -2.95
N THR A 559 2.25 39.46 -3.87
CA THR A 559 3.41 38.89 -4.55
C THR A 559 4.64 38.77 -3.64
N ASN A 560 4.58 39.32 -2.43
CA ASN A 560 5.66 39.26 -1.45
C ASN A 560 5.28 38.27 -0.34
N LEU A 561 6.09 37.22 -0.18
CA LEU A 561 5.93 36.19 0.85
C LEU A 561 6.77 36.46 2.11
N ASN A 562 7.43 37.63 2.20
CA ASN A 562 8.31 37.99 3.31
C ASN A 562 7.60 38.48 4.57
N TYR A 563 6.28 38.31 4.68
CA TYR A 563 5.52 38.74 5.85
C TYR A 563 4.36 37.81 6.19
N TRP A 564 3.96 37.82 7.46
CA TRP A 564 2.87 37.00 7.99
C TRP A 564 1.52 37.59 7.63
N LYS A 565 0.72 36.84 6.88
CA LYS A 565 -0.60 37.28 6.41
C LYS A 565 -1.59 37.49 7.56
N LEU A 566 -1.44 36.74 8.64
CA LEU A 566 -2.27 36.91 9.83
C LEU A 566 -2.06 38.26 10.53
N HIS A 567 -0.89 38.88 10.36
CA HIS A 567 -0.63 40.20 10.93
C HIS A 567 -1.50 41.30 10.29
N GLU A 568 -1.96 41.11 9.05
CA GLU A 568 -2.88 42.04 8.37
C GLU A 568 -4.30 42.01 8.97
N LEU A 569 -4.63 40.97 9.74
CA LEU A 569 -5.95 40.77 10.34
C LEU A 569 -6.09 41.34 11.76
N LYS A 570 -5.03 41.95 12.30
CA LYS A 570 -5.01 42.49 13.68
C LYS A 570 -6.13 43.49 13.96
N ASP A 571 -6.50 44.29 12.97
CA ASP A 571 -7.53 45.33 13.11
C ASP A 571 -8.96 44.78 12.91
N SER A 572 -9.13 43.48 12.63
CA SER A 572 -10.39 42.84 12.26
C SER A 572 -10.69 41.61 13.14
N ILE A 573 -10.51 41.76 14.45
CA ILE A 573 -10.82 40.73 15.44
C ILE A 573 -12.32 40.72 15.76
N THR A 574 -12.92 39.54 15.71
CA THR A 574 -14.30 39.30 16.11
C THR A 574 -14.33 38.55 17.44
N TYR A 575 -15.17 38.97 18.38
CA TYR A 575 -15.27 38.32 19.69
C TYR A 575 -16.25 37.16 19.64
N LEU A 576 -15.83 35.99 20.12
CA LEU A 576 -16.68 34.81 20.19
C LEU A 576 -17.79 35.02 21.25
N GLN A 577 -19.04 34.90 20.82
CA GLN A 577 -20.19 34.95 21.71
C GLN A 577 -20.45 33.56 22.30
N MET A 578 -20.41 33.46 23.64
CA MET A 578 -20.63 32.19 24.36
C MET A 578 -22.12 31.86 24.54
N GLU A 579 -23.01 32.86 24.44
CA GLU A 579 -24.46 32.75 24.62
C GLU A 579 -25.20 32.17 23.39
N ASN A 580 -24.52 31.37 22.56
CA ASN A 580 -25.16 30.73 21.41
C ASN A 580 -26.07 29.58 21.85
N GLU A 581 -27.20 29.40 21.16
CA GLU A 581 -28.19 28.33 21.39
C GLU A 581 -27.61 26.90 21.33
N LYS A 582 -26.38 26.73 20.79
CA LYS A 582 -25.69 25.43 20.63
C LYS A 582 -24.37 25.34 21.42
N ALA A 583 -24.35 25.87 22.64
CA ALA A 583 -23.25 25.68 23.59
C ALA A 583 -23.62 24.61 24.64
N ARG A 584 -22.74 23.64 24.88
CA ARG A 584 -22.92 22.59 25.91
C ARG A 584 -21.83 22.67 26.95
N SER A 585 -22.22 22.67 28.23
CA SER A 585 -21.29 22.57 29.36
C SER A 585 -20.88 21.13 29.62
N ILE A 586 -19.60 20.91 29.83
CA ILE A 586 -19.00 19.63 30.18
C ILE A 586 -18.44 19.77 31.61
N PRO A 587 -18.86 18.93 32.56
CA PRO A 587 -18.52 19.08 33.99
C PRO A 587 -17.05 18.72 34.31
N HIS A 588 -16.20 18.56 33.29
CA HIS A 588 -14.82 18.12 33.38
C HIS A 588 -13.95 18.85 32.35
N SER A 589 -12.68 19.12 32.71
CA SER A 589 -11.70 19.67 31.79
C SER A 589 -11.44 18.68 30.66
N ALA A 590 -11.53 19.19 29.44
CA ALA A 590 -11.33 18.42 28.24
C ALA A 590 -9.86 18.45 27.80
N ILE A 591 -9.46 17.39 27.09
CA ILE A 591 -8.16 17.22 26.47
C ILE A 591 -8.35 16.87 24.99
N ALA A 592 -7.42 17.32 24.15
CA ALA A 592 -7.37 16.92 22.75
C ALA A 592 -7.12 15.40 22.62
N PRO A 593 -7.61 14.73 21.56
CA PRO A 593 -8.26 15.31 20.38
C PRO A 593 -9.80 15.38 20.49
N LEU A 594 -10.40 16.39 19.87
CA LEU A 594 -11.83 16.44 19.59
C LEU A 594 -12.11 15.61 18.32
N ALA A 595 -13.01 14.62 18.41
CA ALA A 595 -13.45 13.84 17.25
C ALA A 595 -14.89 14.17 16.89
N VAL A 596 -15.16 14.50 15.63
CA VAL A 596 -16.50 14.88 15.15
C VAL A 596 -16.87 14.08 13.90
N SER A 597 -18.11 13.61 13.83
CA SER A 597 -18.66 12.87 12.69
C SER A 597 -19.84 13.60 12.08
N ALA A 598 -19.61 14.22 10.91
CA ALA A 598 -20.64 14.92 10.13
C ALA A 598 -21.77 14.01 9.65
N SER A 599 -21.48 12.75 9.30
CA SER A 599 -22.48 11.82 8.76
C SER A 599 -23.38 11.19 9.83
N ARG A 600 -22.92 11.17 11.08
CA ARG A 600 -23.64 10.56 12.20
C ARG A 600 -24.20 11.58 13.18
N GLY A 601 -23.84 12.86 13.01
CA GLY A 601 -24.29 13.91 13.91
C GLY A 601 -23.71 13.82 15.31
N VAL A 602 -22.49 13.30 15.50
CA VAL A 602 -21.91 13.04 16.84
C VAL A 602 -20.55 13.68 17.05
N ALA A 603 -20.23 14.03 18.30
CA ALA A 603 -18.91 14.43 18.76
C ALA A 603 -18.43 13.56 19.92
N CYS A 604 -17.13 13.32 20.01
CA CYS A 604 -16.50 12.64 21.13
C CYS A 604 -15.43 13.56 21.74
N VAL A 605 -15.55 13.79 23.05
CA VAL A 605 -14.66 14.63 23.85
C VAL A 605 -13.96 13.77 24.89
N PHE A 606 -12.66 13.97 25.07
CA PHE A 606 -11.91 13.29 26.12
C PHE A 606 -11.77 14.20 27.34
N ALA A 607 -12.07 13.68 28.52
CA ALA A 607 -11.80 14.36 29.78
C ALA A 607 -10.44 13.91 30.36
N ALA A 608 -9.83 14.75 31.20
CA ALA A 608 -8.49 14.54 31.79
C ALA A 608 -8.25 13.17 32.49
N ARG A 609 -9.30 12.41 32.81
CA ARG A 609 -9.23 11.06 33.43
C ARG A 609 -9.37 9.88 32.45
N LYS A 610 -8.96 10.02 31.18
CA LYS A 610 -9.15 8.98 30.12
C LYS A 610 -10.62 8.55 29.95
N ARG A 611 -11.56 9.45 30.21
CA ARG A 611 -12.99 9.23 29.97
C ARG A 611 -13.33 9.82 28.61
N ALA A 612 -14.04 9.05 27.77
CA ALA A 612 -14.61 9.55 26.53
C ALA A 612 -16.09 9.85 26.76
N LEU A 613 -16.52 11.04 26.36
CA LEU A 613 -17.91 11.52 26.42
C LEU A 613 -18.39 11.67 24.98
N VAL A 614 -19.48 11.01 24.62
CA VAL A 614 -20.06 11.06 23.27
C VAL A 614 -21.34 11.87 23.31
N TYR A 615 -21.43 12.87 22.45
CA TYR A 615 -22.54 13.81 22.35
C TYR A 615 -23.20 13.68 20.97
N ILE A 616 -24.53 13.72 20.94
CA ILE A 616 -25.32 13.85 19.71
C ILE A 616 -25.51 15.35 19.46
N LEU A 617 -24.94 15.86 18.38
CA LEU A 617 -24.92 17.29 18.04
C LEU A 617 -26.23 17.80 17.40
N GLU A 618 -27.12 16.90 16.98
CA GLU A 618 -28.35 17.22 16.26
C GLU A 618 -29.59 17.24 17.15
N GLU A 619 -29.51 16.69 18.35
CA GLU A 619 -30.59 16.66 19.34
C GLU A 619 -30.22 17.61 20.49
N ASP A 620 -31.14 18.50 20.85
CA ASP A 620 -31.03 19.27 22.09
C ASP A 620 -31.25 18.32 23.28
N GLU A 621 -30.46 18.47 24.34
CA GLU A 621 -30.66 17.65 25.54
C GLU A 621 -32.01 18.02 26.14
N ASP A 622 -32.94 17.06 26.22
CA ASP A 622 -34.12 17.21 27.06
C ASP A 622 -33.61 17.47 28.48
N GLU A 623 -33.77 18.71 28.96
CA GLU A 623 -33.49 19.05 30.35
C GLU A 623 -34.23 18.01 31.20
N ALA A 624 -33.47 17.12 31.84
CA ALA A 624 -34.01 16.24 32.85
C ALA A 624 -34.53 17.17 33.94
N THR A 625 -35.84 17.41 33.93
CA THR A 625 -36.52 18.07 35.04
C THR A 625 -36.10 17.34 36.30
N ASP A 626 -35.42 18.06 37.19
CA ASP A 626 -35.07 17.61 38.53
C ASP A 626 -36.23 16.80 39.12
N ALA A 627 -35.98 15.51 39.31
CA ALA A 627 -36.86 14.60 40.04
C ALA A 627 -35.99 13.60 40.82
N GLU A 628 -35.25 14.11 41.80
CA GLU A 628 -35.39 13.83 43.26
C GLU A 628 -34.18 14.34 44.06
#